data_AF-A0A9X1X3V9-F1
#
_entry.id   AF-A0A9X1X3V9-F1
#
_cell.length_a   1.000
_cell.length_b   1.000
_cell.length_c   1.000
_cell.angle_alpha   90.00
_cell.angle_beta   90.00
_cell.angle_gamma   90.00
#
_symmetry.space_group_name_H-M   'P 1'
#
loop_
_entity.id
_entity.type
_entity.pdbx_description
1 polymer ?
#
loop_
_entity_poly.entity_id
_entity_poly.type
_entity_poly.pdbx_seq_one_letter_code
_entity_poly.pdbx_strand_id
1 'polypeptide(L)'
;MKKVFAVLSFLMILGLSRVQAQHINFPDLLSLVSAPPEQINQFLTVGKKFEFLSTDFTSGHPISRYQNKYDGFRETVTTGMGSPNKDGRMLRVISYTTTSLKHINEILTQITKYGYPLCFKGADDTKNIRVYQSDLYSVSVYIPFNQSFFTVEVHERQFITIESP
;
A
#
# COMPACT_ATOMS: atom_id res chain seq x y z
N MET A 1 -26.71 -43.75 5.58
CA MET A 1 -27.26 -42.39 5.37
C MET A 1 -26.88 -41.38 6.46
N LYS A 2 -26.78 -41.75 7.75
CA LYS A 2 -26.39 -40.84 8.86
C LYS A 2 -24.97 -40.23 8.75
N LYS A 3 -24.04 -40.90 8.06
CA LYS A 3 -22.64 -40.43 7.90
C LYS A 3 -22.47 -39.30 6.87
N VAL A 4 -23.39 -39.15 5.92
CA VAL A 4 -23.33 -38.09 4.88
C VAL A 4 -23.74 -36.74 5.47
N PHE A 5 -24.70 -36.73 6.40
CA PHE A 5 -25.13 -35.51 7.09
C PHE A 5 -24.01 -34.88 7.94
N ALA A 6 -23.16 -35.69 8.57
CA ALA A 6 -22.05 -35.17 9.37
C ALA A 6 -20.97 -34.45 8.52
N VAL A 7 -20.70 -34.97 7.32
CA VAL A 7 -19.73 -34.36 6.38
C VAL A 7 -20.29 -33.06 5.80
N LEU A 8 -21.59 -33.03 5.48
CA LEU A 8 -22.25 -31.83 4.95
C LEU A 8 -22.33 -30.70 5.99
N SER A 9 -22.57 -31.04 7.26
CA SER A 9 -22.55 -30.06 8.37
C SER A 9 -21.14 -29.55 8.68
N PHE A 10 -20.09 -30.37 8.53
CA PHE A 10 -18.71 -29.93 8.74
C PHE A 10 -18.24 -28.96 7.63
N LEU A 11 -18.67 -29.17 6.38
CA LEU A 11 -18.36 -28.28 5.26
C LEU A 11 -19.04 -26.90 5.36
N MET A 12 -20.26 -26.81 5.93
CA MET A 12 -20.94 -25.52 6.12
C MET A 12 -20.28 -24.62 7.18
N ILE A 13 -19.59 -25.18 8.18
CA ILE A 13 -18.94 -24.39 9.24
C ILE A 13 -17.65 -23.73 8.74
N LEU A 14 -17.00 -24.28 7.72
CA LEU A 14 -15.81 -23.69 7.09
C LEU A 14 -16.14 -22.53 6.13
N GLY A 15 -17.39 -22.42 5.70
CA GLY A 15 -17.86 -21.38 4.76
C GLY A 15 -18.08 -19.99 5.37
N LEU A 16 -18.03 -19.86 6.70
CA LEU A 16 -18.23 -18.58 7.41
C LEU A 16 -16.92 -17.93 7.85
N SER A 17 -15.85 -18.15 7.10
CA SER A 17 -14.65 -17.32 7.20
C SER A 17 -15.04 -15.92 6.75
N ARG A 18 -15.37 -15.03 7.70
CA ARG A 18 -15.54 -13.61 7.45
C ARG A 18 -14.30 -13.16 6.68
N VAL A 19 -14.45 -12.85 5.40
CA VAL A 19 -13.41 -12.24 4.59
C VAL A 19 -13.20 -10.86 5.19
N GLN A 20 -12.37 -10.80 6.24
CA GLN A 20 -11.88 -9.55 6.77
C GLN A 20 -11.14 -8.88 5.64
N ALA A 21 -11.49 -7.64 5.37
CA ALA A 21 -10.74 -6.84 4.43
C ALA A 21 -9.28 -6.80 4.90
N GLN A 22 -8.41 -7.21 3.99
CA GLN A 22 -6.99 -7.27 4.28
C GLN A 22 -6.43 -5.85 4.20
N HIS A 23 -5.69 -5.44 5.23
CA HIS A 23 -4.92 -4.20 5.20
C HIS A 23 -3.84 -4.26 4.10
N ILE A 24 -3.33 -3.09 3.74
CA ILE A 24 -2.23 -2.97 2.79
C ILE A 24 -0.92 -3.33 3.50
N ASN A 25 -0.15 -4.23 2.90
CA ASN A 25 1.18 -4.58 3.36
C ASN A 25 2.25 -4.00 2.43
N PHE A 26 3.53 -4.11 2.79
CA PHE A 26 4.63 -3.57 1.99
C PHE A 26 4.75 -4.22 0.59
N PRO A 27 4.64 -5.55 0.44
CA PRO A 27 4.59 -6.18 -0.89
C PRO A 27 3.48 -5.65 -1.80
N ASP A 28 2.30 -5.38 -1.24
CA ASP A 28 1.18 -4.79 -1.97
C ASP A 28 1.61 -3.42 -2.53
N LEU A 29 2.25 -2.56 -1.72
CA LEU A 29 2.75 -1.25 -2.16
C LEU A 29 3.77 -1.36 -3.31
N LEU A 30 4.71 -2.31 -3.21
CA LEU A 30 5.70 -2.55 -4.26
C LEU A 30 5.03 -3.00 -5.57
N SER A 31 4.00 -3.83 -5.49
CA SER A 31 3.27 -4.28 -6.69
C SER A 31 2.43 -3.16 -7.32
N LEU A 32 1.89 -2.26 -6.50
CA LEU A 32 0.96 -1.22 -6.95
C LEU A 32 1.66 0.02 -7.51
N VAL A 33 2.88 0.36 -7.05
CA VAL A 33 3.56 1.59 -7.48
C VAL A 33 3.76 1.65 -9.00
N SER A 34 4.09 0.52 -9.62
CA SER A 34 4.31 0.40 -11.06
C SER A 34 3.08 -0.08 -11.84
N ALA A 35 1.98 -0.43 -11.16
CA ALA A 35 0.79 -1.03 -11.79
C ALA A 35 -0.02 0.00 -12.59
N PRO A 36 -0.71 -0.41 -13.69
CA PRO A 36 -1.67 0.43 -14.38
C PRO A 36 -2.85 0.84 -13.47
N PRO A 37 -3.47 2.02 -13.69
CA PRO A 37 -4.59 2.51 -12.88
C PRO A 37 -5.75 1.52 -12.73
N GLU A 38 -6.07 0.77 -13.78
CA GLU A 38 -7.17 -0.20 -13.80
C GLU A 38 -6.86 -1.37 -12.85
N GLN A 39 -5.62 -1.85 -12.84
CA GLN A 39 -5.16 -2.92 -11.96
C GLN A 39 -5.13 -2.46 -10.51
N ILE A 40 -4.67 -1.23 -10.25
CA ILE A 40 -4.70 -0.61 -8.92
C ILE A 40 -6.14 -0.54 -8.42
N ASN A 41 -7.06 -0.02 -9.24
CA ASN A 41 -8.46 0.11 -8.89
C ASN A 41 -9.09 -1.25 -8.56
N GLN A 42 -8.87 -2.27 -9.39
CA GLN A 42 -9.39 -3.62 -9.17
C GLN A 42 -8.80 -4.24 -7.89
N PHE A 43 -7.49 -4.12 -7.68
CA PHE A 43 -6.83 -4.64 -6.48
C PHE A 43 -7.39 -4.01 -5.20
N LEU A 44 -7.50 -2.68 -5.17
CA LEU A 44 -7.94 -1.95 -3.99
C LEU A 44 -9.43 -2.15 -3.72
N THR A 45 -10.30 -2.01 -4.73
CA THR A 45 -11.76 -2.05 -4.53
C THR A 45 -12.30 -3.47 -4.40
N VAL A 46 -11.84 -4.40 -5.25
CA VAL A 46 -12.36 -5.78 -5.26
C VAL A 46 -11.59 -6.65 -4.28
N GLY A 47 -10.26 -6.59 -4.32
CA GLY A 47 -9.37 -7.44 -3.52
C GLY A 47 -9.27 -7.02 -2.06
N LYS A 48 -9.02 -5.72 -1.82
CA LYS A 48 -8.78 -5.17 -0.48
C LYS A 48 -9.98 -4.44 0.14
N LYS A 49 -11.08 -4.30 -0.60
CA LYS A 49 -12.34 -3.65 -0.15
C LYS A 49 -12.18 -2.17 0.24
N PHE A 50 -11.26 -1.46 -0.40
CA PHE A 50 -11.19 -0.01 -0.27
C PHE A 50 -12.34 0.63 -1.07
N GLU A 51 -12.91 1.69 -0.53
CA GLU A 51 -13.82 2.57 -1.25
C GLU A 51 -13.01 3.59 -2.07
N PHE A 52 -13.39 3.78 -3.32
CA PHE A 52 -12.89 4.89 -4.12
C PHE A 52 -13.49 6.20 -3.61
N LEU A 53 -12.64 7.20 -3.32
CA LEU A 53 -13.08 8.50 -2.81
C LEU A 53 -13.16 9.56 -3.90
N SER A 54 -12.08 9.74 -4.64
CA SER A 54 -11.96 10.81 -5.63
C SER A 54 -10.82 10.56 -6.60
N THR A 55 -10.90 11.22 -7.75
CA THR A 55 -9.76 11.48 -8.62
C THR A 55 -9.63 12.98 -8.79
N ASP A 56 -8.49 13.52 -8.39
CA ASP A 56 -8.12 14.93 -8.59
C ASP A 56 -7.11 15.03 -9.74
N PHE A 57 -6.95 16.20 -10.33
CA PHE A 57 -5.92 16.45 -11.35
C PHE A 57 -4.85 17.36 -10.77
N THR A 58 -3.61 16.87 -10.74
CA THR A 58 -2.44 17.67 -10.33
C THR A 58 -1.44 17.64 -11.47
N SER A 59 -1.06 18.83 -11.95
CA SER A 59 -0.14 18.99 -13.08
C SER A 59 -0.56 18.20 -14.33
N GLY A 60 -1.87 18.09 -14.59
CA GLY A 60 -2.41 17.35 -15.74
C GLY A 60 -2.46 15.82 -15.57
N HIS A 61 -2.04 15.28 -14.42
CA HIS A 61 -2.08 13.85 -14.13
C HIS A 61 -3.20 13.51 -13.12
N PRO A 62 -3.95 12.41 -13.34
CA PRO A 62 -4.98 11.97 -12.41
C PRO A 62 -4.34 11.38 -11.14
N ILE A 63 -4.77 11.87 -9.98
CA ILE A 63 -4.41 11.37 -8.66
C ILE A 63 -5.66 10.75 -8.04
N SER A 64 -5.65 9.44 -7.87
CA SER A 64 -6.80 8.70 -7.31
C SER A 64 -6.57 8.37 -5.84
N ARG A 65 -7.60 8.60 -5.03
CA ARG A 65 -7.61 8.33 -3.58
C ARG A 65 -8.62 7.26 -3.24
N TYR A 66 -8.17 6.31 -2.42
CA TYR A 66 -8.95 5.18 -1.92
C TYR A 66 -8.89 5.17 -0.40
N GLN A 67 -9.96 4.75 0.25
CA GLN A 67 -10.01 4.72 1.70
C GLN A 67 -10.61 3.42 2.20
N ASN A 68 -10.11 3.01 3.36
CA ASN A 68 -10.70 1.93 4.11
C ASN A 68 -10.92 2.33 5.56
N LYS A 69 -12.02 1.89 6.15
CA LYS A 69 -12.37 2.16 7.56
C LYS A 69 -12.83 0.85 8.19
N TYR A 70 -12.06 0.35 9.15
CA TYR A 70 -12.43 -0.82 9.93
C TYR A 70 -12.07 -0.63 11.39
N ASP A 71 -12.96 -1.09 12.27
CA ASP A 71 -12.72 -1.38 13.69
C ASP A 71 -11.74 -0.42 14.40
N GLY A 72 -12.04 0.89 14.33
CA GLY A 72 -11.28 1.92 15.03
C GLY A 72 -10.01 2.43 14.33
N PHE A 73 -9.69 1.96 13.13
CA PHE A 73 -8.60 2.51 12.31
C PHE A 73 -9.03 2.89 10.89
N ARG A 74 -8.24 3.76 10.28
CA ARG A 74 -8.46 4.27 8.92
C ARG A 74 -7.20 4.08 8.10
N GLU A 75 -7.38 3.63 6.87
CA GLU A 75 -6.34 3.50 5.87
C GLU A 75 -6.69 4.35 4.65
N THR A 76 -5.69 4.88 3.97
CA THR A 76 -5.88 5.60 2.71
C THR A 76 -4.73 5.28 1.77
N VAL A 77 -5.05 5.03 0.50
CA VAL A 77 -4.06 4.83 -0.57
C VAL A 77 -4.26 5.94 -1.60
N THR A 78 -3.18 6.64 -1.93
CA THR A 78 -3.15 7.67 -2.97
C THR A 78 -2.19 7.22 -4.07
N THR A 79 -2.66 7.25 -5.32
CA THR A 79 -1.97 6.75 -6.51
C THR A 79 -1.96 7.81 -7.61
N GLY A 80 -1.13 7.61 -8.63
CA GLY A 80 -1.02 8.56 -9.75
C GLY A 80 -0.09 9.76 -9.47
N MET A 81 0.56 9.78 -8.31
CA MET A 81 1.63 10.74 -8.01
C MET A 81 2.92 10.33 -8.72
N GLY A 82 3.78 11.30 -9.00
CA GLY A 82 5.09 11.02 -9.62
C GLY A 82 5.76 12.26 -10.17
N SER A 83 6.95 12.07 -10.70
CA SER A 83 7.73 13.11 -11.38
C SER A 83 8.21 12.62 -12.74
N PRO A 84 8.19 13.47 -13.78
CA PRO A 84 8.78 13.13 -15.06
C PRO A 84 10.29 12.98 -14.92
N ASN A 85 10.85 11.92 -15.49
CA ASN A 85 12.29 11.78 -15.72
C ASN A 85 12.70 12.55 -16.98
N LYS A 86 14.01 12.67 -17.22
CA LYS A 86 14.63 13.33 -18.38
C LYS A 86 14.08 12.84 -19.73
N ASP A 87 13.67 11.58 -19.80
CA ASP A 87 13.12 10.96 -21.02
C ASP A 87 11.58 11.10 -21.15
N GLY A 88 10.95 11.92 -20.31
CA GLY A 88 9.49 12.16 -20.31
C GLY A 88 8.65 11.04 -19.67
N ARG A 89 9.26 9.92 -19.29
CA ARG A 89 8.58 8.84 -18.54
C ARG A 89 8.36 9.25 -17.07
N MET A 90 7.24 8.86 -16.47
CA MET A 90 6.90 9.20 -15.09
C MET A 90 7.45 8.17 -14.08
N LEU A 91 8.29 8.62 -13.15
CA LEU A 91 8.63 7.86 -11.94
C LEU A 91 7.46 7.96 -10.97
N ARG A 92 6.84 6.83 -10.65
CA ARG A 92 5.59 6.80 -9.89
C ARG A 92 5.84 6.78 -8.40
N VAL A 93 4.85 7.32 -7.69
CA VAL A 93 4.80 7.30 -6.23
C VAL A 93 3.42 6.79 -5.81
N ILE A 94 3.42 5.87 -4.86
CA ILE A 94 2.22 5.46 -4.14
C ILE A 94 2.38 5.84 -2.67
N SER A 95 1.34 6.44 -2.10
CA SER A 95 1.30 6.83 -0.69
C SER A 95 0.22 6.02 0.02
N TYR A 96 0.59 5.41 1.13
CA TYR A 96 -0.31 4.75 2.05
C TYR A 96 -0.26 5.43 3.40
N THR A 97 -1.43 5.69 3.97
CA THR A 97 -1.55 6.23 5.32
C THR A 97 -2.41 5.34 6.19
N THR A 98 -2.09 5.29 7.48
CA THR A 98 -2.85 4.52 8.47
C THR A 98 -2.84 5.18 9.83
N THR A 99 -3.90 5.00 10.61
CA THR A 99 -3.91 5.35 12.05
C THR A 99 -3.47 4.19 12.94
N SER A 100 -3.24 3.00 12.38
CA SER A 100 -2.89 1.78 13.13
C SER A 100 -1.38 1.69 13.36
N LEU A 101 -0.96 1.84 14.63
CA LEU A 101 0.43 1.61 15.04
C LEU A 101 0.90 0.17 14.76
N LYS A 102 -0.02 -0.80 14.83
CA LYS A 102 0.27 -2.20 14.50
C LYS A 102 0.66 -2.33 13.02
N HIS A 103 -0.16 -1.79 12.11
CA HIS A 103 0.06 -1.95 10.66
C HIS A 103 1.35 -1.26 10.20
N ILE A 104 1.64 -0.06 10.71
CA ILE A 104 2.90 0.62 10.34
C ILE A 104 4.13 -0.15 10.83
N ASN A 105 4.07 -0.76 12.02
CA ASN A 105 5.18 -1.58 12.53
C ASN A 105 5.36 -2.88 11.72
N GLU A 106 4.26 -3.47 11.24
CA GLU A 106 4.30 -4.61 10.31
C GLU A 106 4.96 -4.22 8.99
N ILE A 107 4.59 -3.07 8.41
CA ILE A 107 5.22 -2.54 7.19
C ILE A 107 6.71 -2.28 7.42
N LEU A 108 7.10 -1.62 8.52
CA LEU A 108 8.51 -1.38 8.86
C LEU A 108 9.31 -2.68 8.97
N THR A 109 8.71 -3.71 9.57
CA THR A 109 9.34 -5.05 9.68
C THR A 109 9.47 -5.71 8.31
N GLN A 110 8.49 -5.53 7.43
CA GLN A 110 8.56 -6.04 6.07
C GLN A 110 9.62 -5.31 5.24
N ILE A 111 9.71 -3.98 5.33
CA ILE A 111 10.75 -3.20 4.62
C ILE A 111 12.15 -3.74 4.92
N THR A 112 12.46 -3.96 6.20
CA THR A 112 13.77 -4.50 6.60
C THR A 112 13.94 -5.97 6.18
N LYS A 113 12.89 -6.79 6.29
CA LYS A 113 12.91 -8.20 5.84
C LYS A 113 13.13 -8.35 4.33
N TYR A 114 12.62 -7.40 3.54
CA TYR A 114 12.84 -7.34 2.10
C TYR A 114 14.22 -6.78 1.71
N GLY A 115 15.08 -6.49 2.69
CA GLY A 115 16.47 -6.13 2.45
C GLY A 115 16.67 -4.67 2.06
N TYR A 116 15.73 -3.77 2.37
CA TYR A 116 15.90 -2.35 2.15
C TYR A 116 16.72 -1.72 3.29
N PRO A 117 18.00 -1.35 3.10
CA PRO A 117 18.79 -0.68 4.13
C PRO A 117 18.21 0.69 4.48
N LEU A 118 18.33 1.06 5.76
CA LEU A 118 18.02 2.40 6.24
C LEU A 118 19.14 3.36 5.78
N CYS A 119 18.82 4.29 4.90
CA CYS A 119 19.77 5.26 4.34
C CYS A 119 19.70 6.61 5.05
N PHE A 120 18.56 6.97 5.63
CA PHE A 120 18.38 8.23 6.34
C PHE A 120 17.45 8.06 7.53
N LYS A 121 17.80 8.76 8.62
CA LYS A 121 16.96 8.92 9.80
C LYS A 121 17.06 10.37 10.26
N GLY A 122 15.92 11.04 10.34
CA GLY A 122 15.81 12.42 10.79
C GLY A 122 14.43 12.68 11.37
N ALA A 123 14.13 13.95 11.59
CA ALA A 123 12.83 14.42 12.02
C ALA A 123 12.62 15.87 11.57
N ASP A 124 11.36 16.27 11.44
CA ASP A 124 10.94 17.67 11.45
C ASP A 124 10.14 17.98 12.72
N ASP A 125 9.53 19.16 12.80
CA ASP A 125 8.79 19.61 13.99
C ASP A 125 7.56 18.74 14.34
N THR A 126 7.12 17.87 13.43
CA THR A 126 5.86 17.12 13.53
C THR A 126 6.02 15.61 13.48
N LYS A 127 7.11 15.09 12.92
CA LYS A 127 7.30 13.65 12.66
C LYS A 127 8.76 13.23 12.58
N ASN A 128 9.00 11.97 12.92
CA ASN A 128 10.22 11.27 12.53
C ASN A 128 10.13 10.84 11.07
N ILE A 129 11.27 10.89 10.38
CA ILE A 129 11.41 10.52 8.98
C ILE A 129 12.46 9.42 8.88
N ARG A 130 12.12 8.32 8.20
CA ARG A 130 13.04 7.23 7.88
C ARG A 130 12.98 6.96 6.39
N VAL A 131 14.13 6.87 5.73
CA VAL A 131 14.20 6.53 4.30
C VAL A 131 15.00 5.26 4.14
N TYR A 132 14.40 4.30 3.46
CA TYR A 132 14.99 3.02 3.09
C TYR A 132 15.13 2.97 1.57
N GLN A 133 16.22 2.42 1.04
CA GLN A 133 16.44 2.43 -0.41
C GLN A 133 16.93 1.08 -0.90
N SER A 134 16.49 0.71 -2.10
CA SER A 134 17.11 -0.30 -2.95
C SER A 134 17.51 0.34 -4.27
N ASP A 135 18.02 -0.46 -5.20
CA ASP A 135 18.35 0.01 -6.55
C ASP A 135 17.12 0.53 -7.30
N LEU A 136 15.97 -0.11 -7.07
CA LEU A 136 14.73 0.14 -7.82
C LEU A 136 13.78 1.12 -7.11
N TYR A 137 13.76 1.14 -5.77
CA TYR A 137 12.76 1.90 -5.02
C TYR A 137 13.35 2.67 -3.84
N SER A 138 12.75 3.82 -3.53
CA SER A 138 12.97 4.56 -2.29
C SER A 138 11.68 4.54 -1.46
N VAL A 139 11.80 4.16 -0.20
CA VAL A 139 10.66 4.02 0.72
C VAL A 139 10.82 5.02 1.85
N SER A 140 9.95 6.01 1.90
CA SER A 140 9.92 7.03 2.96
C SER A 140 8.83 6.68 3.96
N VAL A 141 9.18 6.61 5.24
CA VAL A 141 8.25 6.36 6.34
C VAL A 141 8.23 7.56 7.28
N TYR A 142 7.04 8.09 7.49
CA TYR A 142 6.78 9.25 8.33
C TYR A 142 5.97 8.81 9.56
N ILE A 143 6.55 9.03 10.73
CA ILE A 143 5.99 8.60 12.02
C ILE A 143 5.67 9.88 12.82
N PRO A 144 4.38 10.27 12.93
CA PRO A 144 4.00 11.50 13.62
C PRO A 144 4.35 11.44 15.11
N PHE A 145 4.65 12.59 15.70
CA PHE A 145 4.83 12.72 17.15
C PHE A 145 3.49 12.72 17.92
N ASN A 146 2.39 12.98 17.22
CA ASN A 146 1.02 12.94 17.73
C ASN A 146 0.25 11.74 17.16
N GLN A 147 -1.00 11.55 17.60
CA GLN A 147 -1.87 10.47 17.14
C GLN A 147 -2.49 10.71 15.74
N SER A 148 -1.70 11.29 14.83
CA SER A 148 -2.10 11.49 13.43
C SER A 148 -1.79 10.24 12.59
N PHE A 149 -1.90 10.36 11.27
CA PHE A 149 -1.65 9.29 10.33
C PHE A 149 -0.15 9.01 10.20
N PHE A 150 0.22 7.74 10.33
CA PHE A 150 1.49 7.23 9.81
C PHE A 150 1.42 7.21 8.29
N THR A 151 2.51 7.55 7.62
CA THR A 151 2.58 7.57 6.16
C THR A 151 3.76 6.74 5.66
N VAL A 152 3.53 5.97 4.61
CA VAL A 152 4.53 5.25 3.85
C VAL A 152 4.40 5.66 2.39
N GLU A 153 5.49 6.12 1.80
CA GLU A 153 5.56 6.42 0.37
C GLU A 153 6.59 5.52 -0.28
N VAL A 154 6.21 4.87 -1.37
CA VAL A 154 7.11 4.10 -2.23
C VAL A 154 7.28 4.86 -3.52
N HIS A 155 8.54 5.20 -3.83
CA HIS A 155 8.96 5.96 -5.00
C HIS A 155 9.77 5.04 -5.91
N GLU A 156 9.42 5.02 -7.20
CA GLU A 156 10.30 4.43 -8.22
C GLU A 156 11.57 5.27 -8.36
N ARG A 157 12.73 4.61 -8.39
CA ARG A 157 14.03 5.24 -8.66
C ARG A 157 14.49 5.02 -10.09
N GLN A 158 14.10 3.89 -10.67
CA GLN A 158 14.49 3.47 -12.01
C GLN A 158 13.32 2.74 -12.68
N PHE A 159 13.27 2.81 -14.00
CA PHE A 159 12.33 2.00 -14.77
C PHE A 159 12.81 0.56 -14.83
N ILE A 160 11.96 -0.37 -14.41
CA ILE A 160 12.14 -1.78 -14.79
C ILE A 160 11.74 -1.87 -16.26
N THR A 161 12.73 -1.91 -17.15
CA THR A 161 12.50 -2.25 -18.56
C THR A 161 12.48 -3.76 -18.63
N ILE A 162 11.28 -4.35 -18.67
CA ILE A 162 11.15 -5.75 -19.07
C ILE A 162 11.28 -5.74 -20.58
N GLU A 163 12.47 -6.04 -21.10
CA GLU A 163 12.61 -6.40 -22.50
C GLU A 163 11.79 -7.67 -22.70
N SER A 164 10.63 -7.55 -23.35
CA SER A 164 9.91 -8.72 -23.84
C SER A 164 10.82 -9.41 -24.88
N PRO A 165 11.04 -10.73 -24.77
CA PRO A 165 11.84 -11.49 -25.74
C PRO A 165 11.20 -11.48 -27.14
#